data_AF-A0A538Q268-F1
#
_entry.id   AF-A0A538Q268-F1
#
_cell.length_a   1.000
_cell.length_b   1.000
_cell.length_c   1.000
_cell.angle_alpha   90.00
_cell.angle_beta   90.00
_cell.angle_gamma   90.00
#
_symmetry.space_group_name_H-M   'P 1'
#
loop_
_entity.id
_entity.type
_entity.pdbx_description
1 polymer ?
#
loop_
_entity_poly.entity_id
_entity_poly.type
_entity_poly.pdbx_seq_one_letter_code
_entity_poly.pdbx_strand_id
1 'polypeptide(L)'
;MAHALIAQAYKDAHPSELVYANHFPIATILTAFSGSQPGALNPSFAQLKPDIVNVVTGEIYEIKSMTQWQNASLELAMYLAVFRAANVPLIPGAPLAPGTFGVIPAPGGFLVYESPLPGLILYAYRPIPLPMPFRMAERSPVRAPTRAPVDEPGLWDKLSEATGLTGAALAAYLVVSEGSRIVFPPRNFIPVP
;
A
#
# COMPACT_ATOMS: atom_id res chain seq x y z
N MET A 1 -7.74 2.12 9.27
CA MET A 1 -7.49 1.74 10.68
C MET A 1 -6.14 1.07 10.87
N ALA A 2 -5.83 -0.05 10.20
CA ALA A 2 -4.54 -0.75 10.38
C ALA A 2 -3.32 0.13 10.12
N HIS A 3 -3.31 0.89 9.02
CA HIS A 3 -2.21 1.80 8.68
C HIS A 3 -1.94 2.82 9.79
N ALA A 4 -3.00 3.49 10.26
CA ALA A 4 -2.89 4.46 11.34
C ALA A 4 -2.32 3.87 12.63
N LEU A 5 -2.75 2.67 13.02
CA LEU A 5 -2.25 1.99 14.22
C LEU A 5 -0.78 1.58 14.08
N ILE A 6 -0.41 0.99 12.96
CA ILE A 6 0.96 0.53 12.69
C ILE A 6 1.91 1.74 12.57
N ALA A 7 1.49 2.79 11.88
CA ALA A 7 2.29 4.01 11.77
C ALA A 7 2.44 4.71 13.13
N GLN A 8 1.41 4.67 13.99
CA GLN A 8 1.54 5.16 15.35
C GLN A 8 2.54 4.34 16.16
N ALA A 9 2.53 3.00 16.04
CA ALA A 9 3.53 2.15 16.69
C ALA A 9 4.96 2.46 16.22
N TYR A 10 5.16 2.77 14.93
CA TYR A 10 6.46 3.24 14.43
C TYR A 10 6.86 4.58 15.06
N LYS A 11 5.94 5.54 15.17
CA LYS A 11 6.21 6.83 15.84
C LYS A 11 6.56 6.67 17.32
N ASP A 12 5.84 5.80 18.03
CA ASP A 12 6.08 5.52 19.45
C ASP A 12 7.46 4.87 19.67
N ALA A 13 7.96 4.11 18.68
CA ALA A 13 9.30 3.55 18.68
C ALA A 13 10.42 4.55 18.35
N HIS A 14 10.07 5.74 17.82
CA HIS A 14 11.01 6.80 17.43
C HIS A 14 10.62 8.16 18.05
N PRO A 15 10.57 8.27 19.40
CA PRO A 15 9.98 9.43 20.09
C PRO A 15 10.76 10.74 19.90
N SER A 16 12.03 10.68 19.52
CA SER A 16 12.89 11.84 19.27
C SER A 16 12.95 12.25 17.81
N GLU A 17 12.26 11.54 16.91
CA GLU A 17 12.39 11.72 15.48
C GLU A 17 11.17 12.39 14.87
N LEU A 18 11.39 13.25 13.88
CA LEU A 18 10.31 13.87 13.13
C LEU A 18 9.75 12.87 12.11
N VAL A 19 8.59 12.30 12.42
CA VAL A 19 7.91 11.32 11.57
C VAL A 19 6.54 11.82 11.13
N TYR A 20 6.33 11.87 9.82
CA TYR A 20 5.02 12.07 9.19
C TYR A 20 4.36 10.72 8.90
N ALA A 21 3.06 10.63 9.14
CA ALA A 21 2.32 9.39 8.94
C ALA A 21 0.90 9.59 8.39
N ASN A 22 0.48 8.70 7.49
CA ASN A 22 -0.86 8.52 6.90
C ASN A 22 -1.47 9.73 6.19
N HIS A 23 -1.78 10.81 6.93
CA HIS A 23 -2.70 11.85 6.47
C HIS A 23 -1.99 13.12 5.98
N PHE A 24 -0.66 13.15 6.04
CA PHE A 24 0.13 14.28 5.60
C PHE A 24 0.40 14.22 4.10
N PRO A 25 -0.02 15.23 3.32
CA PRO A 25 0.34 15.34 1.91
C PRO A 25 1.85 15.46 1.73
N ILE A 26 2.38 14.95 0.63
CA ILE A 26 3.78 15.13 0.24
C ILE A 26 4.17 16.62 0.27
N ALA A 27 3.30 17.52 -0.19
CA ALA A 27 3.54 18.97 -0.11
C ALA A 27 3.88 19.44 1.31
N THR A 28 3.18 18.92 2.32
CA THR A 28 3.43 19.23 3.73
C THR A 28 4.74 18.60 4.20
N ILE A 29 4.98 17.33 3.86
CA ILE A 29 6.19 16.61 4.26
C ILE A 29 7.45 17.30 3.72
N LEU A 30 7.42 17.77 2.47
CA LEU A 30 8.53 18.47 1.83
C LEU A 30 8.96 19.75 2.57
N THR A 31 8.06 20.38 3.35
CA THR A 31 8.41 21.57 4.14
C THR A 31 9.42 21.28 5.26
N ALA A 32 9.58 20.01 5.65
CA ALA A 32 10.53 19.58 6.66
C ALA A 32 11.96 19.37 6.11
N PHE A 33 12.14 19.37 4.78
CA PHE A 33 13.42 19.16 4.14
C PHE A 33 13.98 20.46 3.58
N SER A 34 15.15 20.88 4.06
CA SER A 34 15.86 22.04 3.53
C SER A 34 16.25 21.80 2.06
N GLY A 35 15.91 22.73 1.17
CA GLY A 35 16.25 22.63 -0.25
C GLY A 35 15.26 21.81 -1.08
N SER A 36 14.11 21.44 -0.52
CA SER A 36 13.03 20.84 -1.28
C SER A 36 12.50 21.82 -2.34
N GLN A 37 12.08 21.26 -3.49
CA GLN A 37 11.58 22.00 -4.65
C GLN A 37 10.14 21.58 -4.97
N PRO A 38 9.15 21.90 -4.12
CA PRO A 38 7.76 21.46 -4.31
C PRO A 38 7.13 22.01 -5.59
N GLY A 39 7.60 23.15 -6.10
CA GLY A 39 7.14 23.74 -7.36
C GLY A 39 7.48 22.94 -8.61
N ALA A 40 8.39 21.95 -8.52
CA ALA A 40 8.71 21.04 -9.62
C ALA A 40 7.70 19.89 -9.77
N LEU A 41 6.82 19.70 -8.78
CA LEU A 41 5.86 18.60 -8.78
C LEU A 41 4.57 18.96 -9.50
N ASN A 42 3.98 17.96 -10.17
CA ASN A 42 2.57 18.04 -10.54
C ASN A 42 1.71 18.17 -9.27
N PRO A 43 0.76 19.12 -9.20
CA PRO A 43 -0.08 19.33 -8.03
C PRO A 43 -0.79 18.06 -7.52
N SER A 44 -1.17 17.15 -8.42
CA SER A 44 -1.82 15.88 -8.04
C SER A 44 -0.89 14.97 -7.24
N PHE A 45 0.41 14.92 -7.58
CA PHE A 45 1.38 14.13 -6.82
C PHE A 45 1.69 14.76 -5.46
N ALA A 46 1.66 16.08 -5.36
CA ALA A 46 1.88 16.79 -4.10
C ALA A 46 0.79 16.51 -3.05
N GLN A 47 -0.39 16.04 -3.46
CA GLN A 47 -1.52 15.69 -2.59
C GLN A 47 -1.53 14.24 -2.10
N LEU A 48 -0.66 13.39 -2.64
CA LEU A 48 -0.53 12.01 -2.20
C LEU A 48 0.03 11.93 -0.79
N LYS A 49 -0.20 10.80 -0.12
CA LYS A 49 0.03 10.67 1.32
C LYS A 49 0.69 9.32 1.60
N PRO A 50 2.04 9.28 1.70
CA PRO A 50 2.74 8.07 2.07
C PRO A 50 2.38 7.65 3.50
N ASP A 51 2.48 6.35 3.79
CA ASP A 51 2.06 5.83 5.08
C ASP A 51 3.00 6.28 6.22
N ILE A 52 4.32 6.24 6.00
CA ILE A 52 5.33 6.74 6.94
C ILE A 52 6.47 7.42 6.18
N VAL A 53 6.85 8.62 6.59
CA VAL A 53 8.12 9.26 6.22
C VAL A 53 8.83 9.70 7.49
N ASN A 54 10.02 9.17 7.71
CA ASN A 54 10.90 9.57 8.78
C ASN A 54 11.92 10.59 8.25
N VAL A 55 11.77 11.84 8.67
CA VAL A 55 12.60 12.95 8.17
C VAL A 55 14.04 12.85 8.67
N VAL A 56 14.24 12.27 9.87
CA VAL A 56 15.56 12.16 10.49
C VAL A 56 16.40 11.10 9.79
N THR A 57 15.82 9.94 9.51
CA THR A 57 16.53 8.84 8.83
C THR A 57 16.49 8.95 7.30
N GLY A 58 15.56 9.74 6.75
CA GLY A 58 15.33 9.82 5.30
C GLY A 58 14.62 8.59 4.74
N GLU A 59 13.95 7.82 5.60
CA GLU A 59 13.28 6.58 5.24
C GLU A 59 11.79 6.78 4.94
N ILE A 60 11.28 5.97 4.03
CA ILE A 60 9.86 5.88 3.70
C ILE A 60 9.39 4.43 3.79
N TYR A 61 8.18 4.25 4.32
CA TYR A 61 7.49 2.95 4.37
C TYR A 61 6.07 3.05 3.83
N GLU A 62 5.66 1.98 3.17
CA GLU A 62 4.28 1.69 2.78
C GLU A 62 3.73 0.51 3.60
N ILE A 63 2.53 0.70 4.14
CA ILE A 63 1.84 -0.31 4.95
C ILE A 63 0.78 -0.95 4.06
N LYS A 64 0.71 -2.28 3.96
CA LYS A 64 -0.43 -2.95 3.29
C LYS A 64 -0.75 -4.29 3.93
N SER A 65 -1.92 -4.84 3.60
CA SER A 65 -2.19 -6.25 3.83
C SER A 65 -1.13 -7.11 3.13
N MET A 66 -0.72 -8.23 3.74
CA MET A 66 0.22 -9.19 3.14
C MET A 66 -0.18 -9.64 1.72
N THR A 67 -1.48 -9.65 1.41
CA THR A 67 -1.99 -10.02 0.08
C THR A 67 -1.80 -8.94 -0.99
N GLN A 68 -1.34 -7.75 -0.63
CA GLN A 68 -1.20 -6.59 -1.51
C GLN A 68 0.26 -6.10 -1.60
N TRP A 69 1.23 -6.97 -1.34
CA TRP A 69 2.64 -6.60 -1.32
C TRP A 69 3.14 -6.03 -2.66
N GLN A 70 2.61 -6.49 -3.80
CA GLN A 70 2.97 -5.90 -5.10
C GLN A 70 2.47 -4.46 -5.23
N ASN A 71 1.24 -4.17 -4.78
CA ASN A 71 0.68 -2.81 -4.80
C ASN A 71 1.49 -1.89 -3.88
N ALA A 72 1.87 -2.39 -2.70
CA ALA A 72 2.72 -1.67 -1.76
C ALA A 72 4.08 -1.30 -2.40
N SER A 73 4.69 -2.25 -3.11
CA SER A 73 5.98 -2.06 -3.80
C SER A 73 5.89 -0.99 -4.89
N LEU A 74 4.79 -1.00 -5.66
CA LEU A 74 4.56 -0.01 -6.72
C LEU A 74 4.31 1.39 -6.16
N GLU A 75 3.52 1.48 -5.09
CA GLU A 75 3.23 2.74 -4.40
C GLU A 75 4.51 3.34 -3.79
N LEU A 76 5.32 2.53 -3.11
CA LEU A 76 6.62 2.94 -2.57
C LEU A 76 7.56 3.49 -3.66
N ALA A 77 7.68 2.79 -4.78
CA ALA A 77 8.52 3.22 -5.90
C ALA A 77 8.06 4.57 -6.48
N MET A 78 6.73 4.77 -6.56
CA MET A 78 6.13 6.02 -7.02
C MET A 78 6.42 7.17 -6.04
N TYR A 79 6.29 6.95 -4.72
CA TYR A 79 6.66 7.97 -3.74
C TYR A 79 8.14 8.34 -3.76
N LEU A 80 9.03 7.36 -3.85
CA LEU A 80 10.48 7.61 -3.98
C LEU A 80 10.79 8.49 -5.20
N ALA A 81 10.12 8.24 -6.34
CA ALA A 81 10.28 9.05 -7.54
C ALA A 81 9.76 10.49 -7.35
N VAL A 82 8.61 10.66 -6.69
CA VAL A 82 8.03 11.99 -6.41
C VAL A 82 8.94 12.80 -5.48
N PHE A 83 9.40 12.22 -4.38
CA PHE A 83 10.31 12.90 -3.46
C PHE A 83 11.65 13.27 -4.13
N ARG A 84 12.22 12.36 -4.94
CA ARG A 84 13.42 12.65 -5.73
C ARG A 84 13.20 13.82 -6.72
N ALA A 85 12.06 13.86 -7.39
CA ALA A 85 11.73 14.96 -8.31
C ALA A 85 11.61 16.32 -7.58
N ALA A 86 11.25 16.31 -6.28
CA ALA A 86 11.25 17.48 -5.42
C ALA A 86 12.60 17.77 -4.74
N ASN A 87 13.70 17.18 -5.22
CA ASN A 87 15.05 17.33 -4.65
C ASN A 87 15.18 16.82 -3.20
N VAL A 88 14.39 15.81 -2.83
CA VAL A 88 14.45 15.13 -1.53
C VAL A 88 14.63 13.63 -1.77
N PRO A 89 15.86 13.12 -1.95
CA PRO A 89 16.06 11.70 -2.12
C PRO A 89 15.80 10.96 -0.78
N LEU A 90 14.70 10.22 -0.71
CA LEU A 90 14.44 9.26 0.36
C LEU A 90 14.94 7.86 -0.02
N ILE A 91 15.06 6.99 0.97
CA ILE A 91 15.40 5.57 0.82
C ILE A 91 14.28 4.68 1.34
N PRO A 92 14.10 3.45 0.79
CA PRO A 92 13.24 2.46 1.42
C PRO A 92 13.71 2.20 2.85
N GLY A 93 12.79 2.25 3.81
CA GLY A 93 13.17 2.05 5.20
C GLY A 93 13.65 0.64 5.53
N ALA A 94 14.54 0.51 6.51
CA ALA A 94 15.15 -0.76 6.85
C ALA A 94 14.12 -1.80 7.34
N PRO A 95 14.22 -3.06 6.90
CA PRO A 95 13.53 -4.19 7.52
C PRO A 95 13.91 -4.29 9.00
N LEU A 96 12.96 -4.70 9.84
CA LEU A 96 13.16 -4.92 11.28
C LEU A 96 13.60 -3.68 12.09
N ALA A 97 13.51 -2.47 11.52
CA ALA A 97 13.67 -1.24 12.30
C ALA A 97 12.65 -1.18 13.46
N PRO A 98 12.92 -0.45 14.55
CA PRO A 98 11.99 -0.31 15.67
C PRO A 98 10.57 0.07 15.21
N GLY A 99 9.55 -0.60 15.74
CA GLY A 99 8.15 -0.32 15.36
C GLY A 99 7.72 -0.78 13.96
N THR A 100 8.58 -1.47 13.19
CA THR A 100 8.21 -2.06 11.88
C THR A 100 7.68 -3.49 11.97
N PHE A 101 7.66 -4.07 13.17
CA PHE A 101 7.08 -5.38 13.45
C PHE A 101 6.37 -5.38 14.79
N GLY A 102 5.38 -6.26 14.93
CA GLY A 102 4.67 -6.44 16.19
C GLY A 102 3.28 -7.01 16.06
N VAL A 103 2.55 -6.92 17.16
CA VAL A 103 1.15 -7.33 17.27
C VAL A 103 0.37 -6.21 17.93
N ILE A 104 -0.66 -5.70 17.26
CA ILE A 104 -1.53 -4.63 17.78
C ILE A 104 -2.94 -5.18 18.00
N PRO A 105 -3.57 -4.96 19.17
CA PRO A 105 -4.97 -5.29 19.38
C PRO A 105 -5.88 -4.58 18.37
N ALA A 106 -6.85 -5.30 17.82
CA ALA A 106 -7.86 -4.77 16.92
C ALA A 106 -9.25 -5.30 17.31
N PRO A 107 -10.35 -4.65 16.91
CA PRO A 107 -11.69 -5.14 17.21
C PRO A 107 -11.88 -6.59 16.74
N GLY A 108 -12.09 -7.52 17.68
CA GLY A 108 -12.31 -8.94 17.42
C GLY A 108 -11.04 -9.77 17.14
N GLY A 109 -9.84 -9.20 17.30
CA GLY A 109 -8.61 -9.87 16.90
C GLY A 109 -7.33 -9.08 17.12
N PHE A 110 -6.33 -9.38 16.32
CA PHE A 110 -5.03 -8.74 16.33
C PHE A 110 -4.59 -8.43 14.90
N LEU A 111 -3.86 -7.33 14.74
CA LEU A 111 -3.04 -7.09 13.56
C LEU A 111 -1.64 -7.60 13.88
N VAL A 112 -1.19 -8.62 13.14
CA VAL A 112 0.21 -9.06 13.18
C VAL A 112 0.90 -8.45 11.98
N TYR A 113 2.02 -7.76 12.19
CA TYR A 113 2.70 -7.04 11.12
C TYR A 113 4.21 -7.15 11.25
N GLU A 114 4.89 -7.03 10.13
CA GLU A 114 6.35 -7.02 10.03
C GLU A 114 6.79 -6.31 8.76
N SER A 115 8.07 -5.94 8.67
CA SER A 115 8.68 -5.44 7.46
C SER A 115 9.58 -6.50 6.84
N PRO A 116 9.06 -7.34 5.91
CA PRO A 116 9.83 -8.43 5.32
C PRO A 116 10.74 -7.95 4.18
N LEU A 117 10.47 -6.76 3.64
CA LEU A 117 11.20 -6.14 2.53
C LEU A 117 11.43 -4.66 2.84
N PRO A 118 12.53 -4.04 2.35
CA PRO A 118 12.79 -2.62 2.58
C PRO A 118 11.62 -1.73 2.15
N GLY A 119 11.22 -0.82 3.04
CA GLY A 119 10.14 0.14 2.84
C GLY A 119 8.74 -0.46 2.83
N LEU A 120 8.56 -1.74 3.14
CA LEU A 120 7.24 -2.38 3.18
C LEU A 120 6.95 -2.89 4.58
N ILE A 121 5.85 -2.47 5.18
CA ILE A 121 5.31 -3.04 6.41
C ILE A 121 4.02 -3.79 6.04
N LEU A 122 4.06 -5.11 6.09
CA LEU A 122 2.93 -5.95 5.73
C LEU A 122 2.21 -6.45 6.98
N TYR A 123 0.88 -6.44 6.95
CA TYR A 123 0.07 -6.92 8.07
C TYR A 123 -0.92 -8.01 7.65
N ALA A 124 -1.29 -8.85 8.62
CA ALA A 124 -2.40 -9.76 8.53
C ALA A 124 -3.29 -9.63 9.78
N TYR A 125 -4.60 -9.61 9.57
CA TYR A 125 -5.56 -9.69 10.66
C TYR A 125 -5.70 -11.15 11.13
N ARG A 126 -5.71 -11.33 12.45
CA ARG A 126 -5.88 -12.60 13.15
C ARG A 126 -7.07 -12.48 14.08
N PRO A 127 -8.25 -13.03 13.73
CA PRO A 127 -9.39 -13.00 14.63
C PRO A 127 -9.09 -13.82 15.88
N ILE A 128 -9.61 -13.39 17.04
CA ILE A 128 -9.72 -14.28 18.20
C ILE A 128 -10.70 -15.39 17.79
N PRO A 129 -10.34 -16.67 17.88
CA PRO A 129 -11.32 -17.74 17.71
C PRO A 129 -12.36 -17.55 18.81
N LEU A 130 -13.57 -17.12 18.44
CA LEU A 130 -14.70 -17.28 19.35
C LEU A 130 -14.83 -18.80 19.59
N PRO A 131 -15.00 -19.26 20.84
CA PRO A 131 -15.35 -20.66 21.06
C PRO A 131 -16.63 -20.92 20.27
N MET A 132 -16.51 -21.61 19.14
CA MET A 132 -17.66 -22.09 18.40
C MET A 132 -18.48 -22.91 19.40
N PRO A 133 -19.81 -22.76 19.48
CA PRO A 133 -20.60 -23.76 20.20
C PRO A 133 -20.20 -25.11 19.62
N PHE A 134 -19.78 -26.04 20.47
CA PHE A 134 -19.32 -27.36 20.06
C PHE A 134 -20.27 -27.90 18.99
N ARG A 135 -19.79 -28.00 17.75
CA ARG A 135 -20.53 -28.68 16.69
C ARG A 135 -20.54 -30.15 17.12
N MET A 136 -21.65 -30.63 17.69
CA MET A 136 -21.92 -32.07 17.72
C MET A 136 -21.54 -32.59 16.35
N ALA A 137 -20.65 -33.58 16.27
CA ALA A 137 -20.09 -34.05 15.02
C ALA A 137 -21.24 -34.38 14.03
N GLU A 138 -21.55 -33.45 13.14
CA GLU A 138 -22.34 -33.74 11.96
C GLU A 138 -21.47 -34.71 11.16
N ARG A 139 -21.98 -35.94 11.01
CA ARG A 139 -21.34 -37.04 10.30
C ARG A 139 -20.68 -36.51 9.03
N SER A 140 -19.38 -36.76 8.88
CA SER A 140 -18.60 -36.31 7.74
C SER A 140 -19.32 -36.59 6.41
N PRO A 141 -19.61 -35.58 5.58
CA PRO A 141 -20.10 -35.85 4.24
C PRO A 141 -18.99 -36.55 3.44
N VAL A 142 -19.40 -37.58 2.69
CA VAL A 142 -18.56 -38.40 1.80
C VAL A 142 -17.78 -37.49 0.84
N ARG A 143 -16.48 -37.76 0.69
CA ARG A 143 -15.54 -37.02 -0.17
C ARG A 143 -16.01 -37.08 -1.63
N ALA A 144 -16.49 -35.95 -2.15
CA ALA A 144 -16.68 -35.79 -3.59
C ALA A 144 -15.31 -35.68 -4.30
N PRO A 145 -15.16 -36.19 -5.54
CA PRO A 145 -13.89 -36.16 -6.26
C PRO A 145 -13.41 -34.71 -6.50
N THR A 146 -12.19 -34.43 -6.06
CA THR A 146 -11.48 -33.17 -6.32
C THR A 146 -11.16 -33.07 -7.82
N ARG A 147 -11.73 -32.07 -8.52
CA ARG A 147 -11.18 -31.65 -9.82
C ARG A 147 -9.81 -31.01 -9.60
N ALA A 148 -8.83 -31.40 -10.40
CA ALA A 148 -7.49 -30.79 -10.41
C ALA A 148 -7.59 -29.27 -10.66
N PRO A 149 -6.66 -28.45 -10.12
CA PRO A 149 -6.57 -27.04 -10.49
C PRO A 149 -6.38 -26.95 -11.99
N VAL A 150 -7.26 -26.20 -12.66
CA VAL A 150 -7.05 -25.82 -14.06
C VAL A 150 -6.04 -24.67 -14.02
N ASP A 151 -4.92 -24.80 -14.73
CA ASP A 151 -3.95 -23.73 -14.93
C ASP A 151 -4.64 -22.56 -15.64
N GLU A 152 -5.13 -21.60 -14.86
CA GLU A 152 -5.64 -20.35 -15.41
C GLU A 152 -4.49 -19.39 -15.68
N PRO A 153 -4.43 -18.76 -16.87
CA PRO A 153 -3.43 -17.76 -17.16
C PRO A 153 -3.51 -16.61 -16.16
N GLY A 154 -2.35 -16.11 -15.74
CA GLY A 154 -2.27 -15.01 -14.79
C GLY A 154 -2.96 -13.76 -15.32
N LEU A 155 -3.37 -12.87 -14.42
CA LEU A 155 -4.00 -11.59 -14.79
C LEU A 155 -3.17 -10.81 -15.84
N TRP A 156 -1.84 -10.85 -15.71
CA TRP A 156 -0.89 -10.22 -16.62
C TRP A 156 -0.89 -10.85 -18.01
N ASP A 157 -1.06 -12.17 -18.10
CA ASP A 157 -1.12 -12.90 -19.37
C ASP A 157 -2.43 -12.57 -20.09
N LYS A 158 -3.55 -12.55 -19.36
CA LYS A 158 -4.87 -12.18 -19.89
C LYS A 158 -4.89 -10.73 -20.43
N LEU A 159 -4.26 -9.80 -19.71
CA LEU A 159 -4.18 -8.39 -20.12
C LEU A 159 -3.20 -8.15 -21.27
N SER A 160 -2.08 -8.87 -21.30
CA SER A 160 -1.12 -8.83 -22.40
C SER A 160 -1.71 -9.40 -23.69
N GLU A 161 -2.48 -10.48 -23.60
CA GLU A 161 -3.17 -11.11 -24.73
C GLU A 161 -4.28 -10.20 -25.29
N ALA A 162 -5.06 -9.56 -24.42
CA ALA A 162 -6.15 -8.67 -24.84
C ALA A 162 -5.68 -7.35 -25.46
N THR A 163 -4.50 -6.84 -25.06
CA THR A 163 -3.98 -5.53 -25.51
C THR A 163 -2.81 -5.64 -26.50
N GLY A 164 -2.17 -6.80 -26.62
CA GLY A 164 -0.96 -7.01 -27.40
C GLY A 164 0.31 -6.38 -26.81
N LEU A 165 0.25 -5.86 -25.57
CA LEU A 165 1.33 -5.10 -24.92
C LEU A 165 1.94 -5.89 -23.75
N THR A 166 3.27 -5.97 -23.67
CA THR A 166 3.99 -6.67 -22.58
C THR A 166 4.77 -5.70 -21.69
N GLY A 167 4.92 -6.05 -20.40
CA GLY A 167 5.84 -5.38 -19.47
C GLY A 167 5.59 -3.88 -19.27
N ALA A 168 6.63 -3.05 -19.50
CA ALA A 168 6.60 -1.60 -19.24
C ALA A 168 5.56 -0.85 -20.07
N ALA A 169 5.24 -1.34 -21.28
CA ALA A 169 4.19 -0.76 -22.11
C ALA A 169 2.80 -0.98 -21.51
N LEU A 170 2.54 -2.16 -20.95
CA LEU A 170 1.29 -2.45 -20.25
C LEU A 170 1.17 -1.62 -18.95
N ALA A 171 2.27 -1.45 -18.21
CA ALA A 171 2.29 -0.62 -17.02
C ALA A 171 2.02 0.87 -17.35
N ALA A 172 2.68 1.42 -18.38
CA ALA A 172 2.41 2.79 -18.84
C ALA A 172 0.98 2.95 -19.38
N TYR A 173 0.47 1.96 -20.12
CA TYR A 173 -0.90 1.94 -20.61
C TYR A 173 -1.93 1.95 -19.46
N LEU A 174 -1.71 1.18 -18.40
CA LEU A 174 -2.60 1.18 -17.23
C LEU A 174 -2.58 2.51 -16.48
N VAL A 175 -1.40 3.11 -16.29
CA VAL A 175 -1.26 4.43 -15.66
C VAL A 175 -1.97 5.53 -16.47
N VAL A 176 -1.83 5.51 -17.79
CA VAL A 176 -2.48 6.50 -18.68
C VAL A 176 -3.98 6.24 -18.82
N SER A 177 -4.40 4.98 -18.91
CA SER A 177 -5.82 4.63 -19.11
C SER A 177 -6.68 4.86 -17.87
N GLU A 178 -6.16 4.59 -16.67
CA GLU A 178 -6.86 4.91 -15.41
C GLU A 178 -6.68 6.38 -15.01
N GLY A 179 -5.56 7.02 -15.34
CA GLY A 179 -5.37 8.47 -15.15
C GLY A 179 -6.34 9.34 -15.97
N SER A 180 -6.79 8.85 -17.13
CA SER A 180 -7.75 9.53 -18.01
C SER A 180 -9.15 9.70 -17.37
N ARG A 181 -9.58 8.78 -16.49
CA ARG A 181 -10.88 8.87 -15.78
C ARG A 181 -10.95 10.04 -14.79
N ILE A 182 -9.81 10.56 -14.38
CA ILE A 182 -9.71 11.75 -13.51
C ILE A 182 -9.76 13.04 -14.33
N VAL A 183 -9.31 13.02 -15.58
CA VAL A 183 -9.22 14.20 -16.47
C VAL A 183 -10.50 14.39 -17.32
N PHE A 184 -11.18 13.30 -17.68
CA PHE A 184 -12.44 13.35 -18.44
C PHE A 184 -13.57 12.69 -17.65
N PRO A 185 -14.44 13.46 -16.95
CA PRO A 185 -15.65 12.89 -16.38
C PRO A 185 -16.54 12.31 -17.50
N PRO A 186 -17.30 11.22 -17.23
CA PRO A 186 -18.24 10.67 -18.20
C PRO A 186 -19.22 11.76 -18.65
N ARG A 187 -19.32 11.98 -19.97
CA ARG A 187 -20.12 13.04 -20.62
C ARG A 187 -21.65 12.91 -20.44
N ASN A 188 -22.13 12.13 -19.48
CA ASN A 188 -23.56 11.92 -19.20
C ASN A 188 -24.14 12.81 -18.09
N PHE A 189 -23.46 13.90 -17.73
CA PHE A 189 -23.95 14.90 -16.76
C PHE A 189 -24.41 16.22 -17.40
N ILE A 190 -24.82 16.21 -18.68
CA ILE A 190 -25.53 17.34 -19.28
C ILE A 190 -27.03 17.05 -19.17
N PRO A 191 -27.82 17.79 -18.37
CA PRO A 191 -29.27 17.70 -18.44
C PRO A 191 -29.70 18.19 -19.82
N VAL A 192 -30.41 17.35 -20.56
CA VAL A 192 -31.11 17.76 -21.78
C VAL A 192 -32.27 18.68 -21.34
N PRO A 193 -32.45 19.86 -21.96
CA PRO A 193 -33.48 20.82 -21.57
C PRO A 193 -34.90 20.31 -21.74
#